data_AF-A0A7R8WDQ1-F1
#
_entry.id   AF-A0A7R8WDQ1-F1
#
_cell.length_a   1.000
_cell.length_b   1.000
_cell.length_c   1.000
_cell.angle_alpha   90.00
_cell.angle_beta   90.00
_cell.angle_gamma   90.00
#
_symmetry.space_group_name_H-M   'P 1'
#
loop_
_entity.id
_entity.type
_entity.pdbx_description
1 polymer ?
#
loop_
_entity_poly.entity_id
_entity_poly.type
_entity_poly.pdbx_seq_one_letter_code
_entity_poly.pdbx_strand_id
1 'polypeptide(L)'
;MDFLKAEIERKRKQLETSGLAPENKKYFSRRDLVTKNEEEYLRRSGLIRVSESDSSAKGEGENSSSEVQGRSGEHVREKSEKSSSEESQPILPRKEVIRRLRERSEPIRLFGENDGDAFERLKTLEIQRPEVIKGFRNDFKAAMDRVDKAYLDEILKQTGKDQEANDATEEGEGGESSTEAKDSKQSGATSTDKVMTLEEIQELAKDMGKGNESIDGRVILSFFQLILRKWDEEIKTAKKEGMMEVKNKMAAATHAQTVQYLRPLFARLRKCKLFPMSLMMKFRLALVQVAVTSNKAKNVEHTVEMIRKAVAGPQASSQQLCPGKADMIVLPEVFNSPFGNKYFPEYAEPIPGESTNALSAVASEMGIYLIGGSIPERDPEGKLFNTCMVFNPKGEVVAKHRKVHLFDIDIPGKITFRESDTLAPGNSMTTFDTPWCKVGLGICYDIRFAQMAQKYTSQGCKLLVYPGAFNMTTGPAHWQLLNRARALDNQVYCVSVSPARDDAADYNAWGHSICVDPWGSVLCEAEEKEEILWADIDLEHLETVRSQIPLRLQKRPDLYD
;
A
#
# COMPACT_ATOMS: atom_id res chain seq x y z
N MET A 1 -16.36 -28.39 10.11
CA MET A 1 -17.83 -28.40 9.88
C MET A 1 -18.62 -28.16 11.16
N ASP A 2 -18.24 -28.77 12.29
CA ASP A 2 -19.03 -28.67 13.53
C ASP A 2 -19.00 -27.30 14.21
N PHE A 3 -17.87 -26.57 14.13
CA PHE A 3 -17.79 -25.19 14.62
C PHE A 3 -18.76 -24.24 13.89
N LEU A 4 -18.90 -24.41 12.57
CA LEU A 4 -19.79 -23.59 11.76
C LEU A 4 -21.26 -23.87 12.10
N LYS A 5 -21.60 -25.14 12.34
CA LYS A 5 -22.94 -25.54 12.80
C LYS A 5 -23.25 -24.97 14.19
N ALA A 6 -22.29 -25.04 15.12
CA ALA A 6 -22.45 -24.48 16.46
C ALA A 6 -22.62 -22.94 16.45
N GLU A 7 -21.90 -22.24 15.58
CA GLU A 7 -22.02 -20.79 15.44
C GLU A 7 -23.36 -20.38 14.80
N ILE A 8 -23.84 -21.16 13.81
CA ILE A 8 -25.18 -20.97 13.22
C ILE A 8 -26.28 -21.20 14.28
N GLU A 9 -26.16 -22.26 15.08
CA GLU A 9 -27.10 -22.58 16.17
C GLU A 9 -27.13 -21.47 17.23
N ARG A 10 -25.95 -20.95 17.60
CA ARG A 10 -25.82 -19.84 18.56
C ARG A 10 -26.49 -18.57 18.04
N LYS A 11 -26.26 -18.19 16.78
CA LYS A 11 -26.87 -17.01 16.17
C LYS A 11 -28.38 -17.17 15.99
N ARG A 12 -28.86 -18.39 15.72
CA ARG A 12 -30.29 -18.70 15.66
C ARG A 12 -30.97 -18.51 17.02
N LYS A 13 -30.38 -19.04 18.10
CA LYS A 13 -30.88 -18.82 19.47
C LYS A 13 -30.92 -17.35 19.86
N GLN A 14 -29.92 -16.56 19.45
CA GLN A 14 -29.87 -15.11 19.68
C GLN A 14 -31.00 -14.35 18.95
N LEU A 15 -31.36 -14.78 17.74
CA LEU A 15 -32.46 -14.20 16.98
C LEU A 15 -33.84 -14.59 17.56
N GLU A 16 -33.96 -15.80 18.10
CA GLU A 16 -35.18 -16.27 18.79
C GLU A 16 -35.39 -15.56 20.13
N THR A 17 -34.32 -15.39 20.93
CA THR A 17 -34.40 -14.65 22.22
C THR A 17 -34.61 -13.15 22.04
N SER A 18 -34.13 -12.55 20.94
CA SER A 18 -34.38 -11.15 20.62
C SER A 18 -35.77 -10.88 20.04
N GLY A 19 -36.64 -11.88 19.85
CA GLY A 19 -38.06 -11.69 19.51
C GLY A 19 -38.35 -10.91 18.22
N LEU A 20 -37.39 -10.88 17.28
CA LEU A 20 -37.47 -10.11 16.02
C LEU A 20 -38.16 -10.88 14.88
N ALA A 21 -38.53 -12.13 15.10
CA ALA A 21 -39.33 -12.92 14.19
C ALA A 21 -40.56 -13.46 14.94
N PRO A 22 -41.79 -12.96 14.71
CA PRO A 22 -42.98 -13.67 15.13
C PRO A 22 -43.03 -15.02 14.40
N GLU A 23 -43.57 -16.06 15.06
CA GLU A 23 -43.52 -17.48 14.65
C GLU A 23 -43.94 -17.77 13.19
N ASN A 24 -44.57 -16.80 12.50
CA ASN A 24 -45.08 -16.91 11.14
C ASN A 24 -44.32 -16.12 10.05
N LYS A 25 -43.10 -15.59 10.29
CA LYS A 25 -42.29 -14.97 9.21
C LYS A 25 -40.84 -15.48 9.18
N LYS A 26 -40.42 -15.94 8.00
CA LYS A 26 -39.09 -16.54 7.72
C LYS A 26 -37.96 -15.51 7.49
N TYR A 27 -38.29 -14.22 7.49
CA TYR A 27 -37.38 -13.11 7.21
C TYR A 27 -37.64 -11.95 8.17
N PHE A 28 -36.57 -11.26 8.59
CA PHE A 28 -36.63 -10.04 9.40
C PHE A 28 -35.85 -8.92 8.69
N SER A 29 -36.26 -7.67 8.91
CA SER A 29 -35.56 -6.51 8.35
C SER A 29 -34.24 -6.30 9.07
N ARG A 30 -33.15 -6.11 8.31
CA ARG A 30 -31.82 -5.83 8.87
C ARG A 30 -31.80 -4.52 9.68
N ARG A 31 -32.70 -3.58 9.36
CA ARG A 31 -32.86 -2.31 10.09
C ARG A 31 -33.34 -2.55 11.53
N ASP A 32 -34.33 -3.41 11.71
CA ASP A 32 -34.94 -3.67 13.02
C ASP A 32 -33.96 -4.39 13.96
N LEU A 33 -33.11 -5.26 13.41
CA LEU A 33 -32.03 -5.91 14.17
C LEU A 33 -30.97 -4.90 14.66
N VAL A 34 -30.63 -3.92 13.83
CA VAL A 34 -29.65 -2.88 14.20
C VAL A 34 -30.22 -2.00 15.32
N THR A 35 -31.47 -1.54 15.19
CA THR A 35 -32.12 -0.72 16.21
C THR A 35 -32.21 -1.44 17.56
N LYS A 36 -32.54 -2.74 17.56
CA LYS A 36 -32.64 -3.51 18.81
C LYS A 36 -31.29 -3.76 19.47
N ASN A 37 -30.24 -3.98 18.67
CA ASN A 37 -28.87 -4.10 19.18
C ASN A 37 -28.35 -2.76 19.74
N GLU A 38 -28.72 -1.64 19.14
CA GLU A 38 -28.43 -0.30 19.67
C GLU A 38 -29.15 -0.06 21.01
N GLU A 39 -30.43 -0.43 21.11
CA GLU A 39 -31.19 -0.33 22.37
C GLU A 39 -30.62 -1.21 23.50
N GLU A 40 -30.23 -2.46 23.22
CA GLU A 40 -29.57 -3.33 24.20
C GLU A 40 -28.20 -2.80 24.61
N TYR A 41 -27.44 -2.26 23.66
CA TYR A 41 -26.15 -1.63 23.93
C TYR A 41 -26.32 -0.41 24.83
N LEU A 42 -27.31 0.44 24.55
CA LEU A 42 -27.64 1.62 25.36
C LEU A 42 -28.15 1.25 26.76
N ARG A 43 -28.90 0.15 26.90
CA ARG A 43 -29.27 -0.44 28.20
C ARG A 43 -28.05 -0.95 28.97
N ARG A 44 -27.15 -1.69 28.32
CA ARG A 44 -25.96 -2.28 28.97
C ARG A 44 -24.92 -1.21 29.35
N SER A 45 -24.86 -0.12 28.60
CA SER A 45 -23.98 1.03 28.87
C SER A 45 -24.58 2.04 29.86
N GLY A 46 -25.84 1.87 30.29
CA GLY A 46 -26.48 2.67 31.32
C GLY A 46 -26.89 4.08 30.89
N LEU A 47 -26.95 4.37 29.58
CA LEU A 47 -27.27 5.70 29.04
C LEU A 47 -28.77 5.98 28.84
N ILE A 48 -29.66 5.04 29.20
CA ILE A 48 -31.12 5.24 29.19
C ILE A 48 -31.66 5.12 30.62
N ARG A 49 -32.15 6.24 31.17
CA ARG A 49 -33.06 6.22 32.32
C ARG A 49 -34.42 5.73 31.82
N VAL A 50 -34.93 4.67 32.45
CA VAL A 50 -36.31 4.20 32.24
C VAL A 50 -37.25 5.36 32.58
N SER A 51 -38.04 5.81 31.61
CA SER A 51 -39.23 6.61 31.87
C SER A 51 -40.32 5.68 32.41
N GLU A 52 -40.43 5.61 33.73
CA GLU A 52 -41.65 5.14 34.37
C GLU A 52 -42.72 6.21 34.13
N SER A 53 -43.72 5.86 33.33
CA SER A 53 -45.04 6.46 33.45
C SER A 53 -45.94 5.44 34.14
N ASP A 54 -46.69 5.94 35.11
CA ASP A 54 -47.81 5.34 35.84
C ASP A 54 -47.51 4.31 36.95
N SER A 55 -47.34 4.82 38.19
CA SER A 55 -48.27 4.51 39.29
C SER A 55 -47.97 5.32 40.58
N SER A 56 -48.91 6.22 40.90
CA SER A 56 -49.43 6.56 42.23
C SER A 56 -48.59 6.40 43.52
N ALA A 57 -48.50 7.54 44.23
CA ALA A 57 -48.81 7.74 45.66
C ALA A 57 -47.69 7.72 46.72
N LYS A 58 -47.61 8.87 47.44
CA LYS A 58 -47.07 9.12 48.80
C LYS A 58 -45.54 8.95 48.92
N GLY A 59 -44.75 9.85 49.50
CA GLY A 59 -44.96 11.02 50.36
C GLY A 59 -43.65 11.17 51.16
N GLU A 60 -43.24 12.42 51.42
CA GLU A 60 -42.24 12.83 52.44
C GLU A 60 -40.81 12.26 52.28
N GLY A 61 -39.71 12.96 52.47
CA GLY A 61 -39.39 14.30 52.92
C GLY A 61 -37.86 14.33 53.08
N GLU A 62 -37.28 15.49 52.77
CA GLU A 62 -36.09 16.09 53.38
C GLU A 62 -34.70 15.43 53.27
N ASN A 63 -33.79 16.26 52.73
CA ASN A 63 -32.50 16.69 53.31
C ASN A 63 -31.41 15.62 53.54
N SER A 64 -30.13 15.84 53.24
CA SER A 64 -29.41 17.03 52.82
C SER A 64 -27.94 16.64 52.57
N SER A 65 -27.30 17.39 51.66
CA SER A 65 -25.97 18.01 51.79
C SER A 65 -24.75 17.13 52.15
N SER A 66 -23.74 17.14 51.28
CA SER A 66 -22.45 17.86 51.46
C SER A 66 -21.40 16.95 52.12
N GLU A 67 -20.11 16.94 51.81
CA GLU A 67 -19.15 17.76 51.07
C GLU A 67 -17.89 16.85 51.01
N VAL A 68 -17.18 16.70 49.88
CA VAL A 68 -16.04 17.51 49.42
C VAL A 68 -14.89 17.62 50.43
N GLN A 69 -13.74 17.02 50.04
CA GLN A 69 -12.32 17.35 50.29
C GLN A 69 -11.54 16.06 50.58
N GLY A 70 -10.40 15.73 49.98
CA GLY A 70 -9.50 16.51 49.13
C GLY A 70 -8.07 16.23 49.58
N ARG A 71 -7.21 15.77 48.65
CA ARG A 71 -5.71 15.78 48.69
C ARG A 71 -5.07 15.00 49.86
N SER A 72 -3.87 14.43 49.81
CA SER A 72 -2.71 14.41 48.91
C SER A 72 -1.65 13.50 49.57
N GLY A 73 -0.67 13.00 48.81
CA GLY A 73 0.71 12.90 49.31
C GLY A 73 1.28 11.51 49.61
N GLU A 74 2.06 11.02 48.64
CA GLU A 74 3.43 10.49 48.76
C GLU A 74 3.82 9.29 49.69
N HIS A 75 4.20 8.21 49.00
CA HIS A 75 5.49 7.50 49.03
C HIS A 75 6.07 6.82 50.31
N VAL A 76 6.11 5.48 50.20
CA VAL A 76 7.30 4.58 50.29
C VAL A 76 7.76 4.04 51.66
N ARG A 77 7.59 2.70 51.78
CA ARG A 77 8.40 1.64 52.45
C ARG A 77 8.77 1.79 53.93
N GLU A 78 8.38 0.80 54.74
CA GLU A 78 9.25 -0.36 55.06
C GLU A 78 8.50 -1.53 55.73
N LYS A 79 9.09 -2.72 55.54
CA LYS A 79 8.81 -4.06 56.08
C LYS A 79 8.77 -4.04 57.62
N SER A 80 8.20 -4.97 58.40
CA SER A 80 7.76 -6.36 58.26
C SER A 80 7.15 -6.75 59.61
N GLU A 81 6.14 -7.61 59.65
CA GLU A 81 6.07 -8.73 60.61
C GLU A 81 4.95 -9.69 60.19
N LYS A 82 5.33 -10.96 59.98
CA LYS A 82 4.46 -12.08 59.58
C LYS A 82 3.95 -12.80 60.84
N SER A 83 2.65 -13.09 60.87
CA SER A 83 2.07 -14.29 61.48
C SER A 83 0.91 -14.73 60.56
N SER A 84 1.17 -15.64 59.62
CA SER A 84 1.05 -17.11 59.72
C SER A 84 -0.39 -17.63 59.79
N SER A 85 -1.01 -17.81 58.61
CA SER A 85 -1.84 -18.98 58.28
C SER A 85 -2.28 -18.91 56.82
N GLU A 86 -1.42 -19.32 55.89
CA GLU A 86 -1.83 -19.55 54.50
C GLU A 86 -1.45 -20.98 54.11
N GLU A 87 -2.45 -21.71 53.65
CA GLU A 87 -2.35 -23.06 53.07
C GLU A 87 -1.29 -23.07 51.97
N SER A 88 -0.26 -23.90 52.15
CA SER A 88 0.88 -24.00 51.25
C SER A 88 0.47 -24.62 49.91
N GLN A 89 0.19 -23.76 48.92
CA GLN A 89 0.06 -24.21 47.53
C GLN A 89 1.40 -24.82 47.05
N PRO A 90 1.37 -25.94 46.31
CA PRO A 90 2.59 -26.60 45.84
C PRO A 90 3.37 -25.70 44.87
N ILE A 91 4.55 -25.27 45.29
CA ILE A 91 5.47 -24.45 44.49
C ILE A 91 6.11 -25.34 43.41
N LEU A 92 6.04 -24.94 42.15
CA LEU A 92 6.72 -25.66 41.06
C LEU A 92 8.25 -25.57 41.22
N PRO A 93 9.01 -26.63 40.90
CA PRO A 93 10.48 -26.58 40.93
C PRO A 93 11.04 -25.46 40.04
N ARG A 94 12.09 -24.75 40.50
CA ARG A 94 12.69 -23.60 39.79
C ARG A 94 13.01 -23.88 38.32
N LYS A 95 13.48 -25.09 37.98
CA LYS A 95 13.77 -25.50 36.60
C LYS A 95 12.52 -25.45 35.71
N GLU A 96 11.37 -25.83 36.23
CA GLU A 96 10.10 -25.83 35.50
C GLU A 96 9.54 -24.41 35.37
N VAL A 97 9.68 -23.58 36.41
CA VAL A 97 9.30 -22.16 36.37
C VAL A 97 10.11 -21.42 35.29
N ILE A 98 11.43 -21.63 35.27
CA ILE A 98 12.31 -21.05 34.25
C ILE A 98 11.95 -21.53 32.84
N ARG A 99 11.64 -22.83 32.67
CA ARG A 99 11.22 -23.38 31.38
C ARG A 99 9.96 -22.68 30.86
N ARG A 100 8.92 -22.55 31.71
CA ARG A 100 7.65 -21.92 31.33
C ARG A 100 7.74 -20.41 31.13
N LEU A 101 8.64 -19.73 31.84
CA LEU A 101 8.94 -18.32 31.58
C LEU A 101 9.65 -18.15 30.22
N ARG A 102 10.59 -19.04 29.85
CA ARG A 102 11.21 -19.03 28.51
C ARG A 102 10.20 -19.30 27.40
N GLU A 103 9.29 -20.25 27.59
CA GLU A 103 8.23 -20.54 26.62
C GLU A 103 7.34 -19.30 26.34
N ARG A 104 7.21 -18.43 27.35
CA ARG A 104 6.49 -17.16 27.25
C ARG A 104 7.36 -15.97 26.84
N SER A 105 8.63 -16.22 26.49
CA SER A 105 9.64 -15.19 26.15
C SER A 105 9.82 -14.12 27.23
N GLU A 106 9.63 -14.50 28.50
CA GLU A 106 9.82 -13.64 29.65
C GLU A 106 11.26 -13.71 30.15
N PRO A 107 11.88 -12.58 30.53
CA PRO A 107 13.25 -12.56 31.02
C PRO A 107 13.38 -13.35 32.33
N ILE A 108 14.48 -14.12 32.41
CA ILE A 108 14.86 -14.84 33.63
C ILE A 108 15.76 -13.93 34.45
N ARG A 109 15.29 -13.54 35.63
CA ARG A 109 16.08 -12.73 36.56
C ARG A 109 16.96 -13.65 37.40
N LEU A 110 18.27 -13.42 37.34
CA LEU A 110 19.26 -14.18 38.11
C LEU A 110 19.47 -13.60 39.51
N PHE A 111 19.21 -12.30 39.69
CA PHE A 111 19.40 -11.58 40.95
C PHE A 111 18.15 -10.74 41.27
N GLY A 112 17.80 -10.63 42.55
CA GLY A 112 16.68 -9.80 43.03
C GLY A 112 15.29 -10.44 42.99
N GLU A 113 15.17 -11.73 42.65
CA GLU A 113 13.90 -12.49 42.65
C GLU A 113 14.15 -13.86 43.31
N ASN A 114 13.37 -14.23 44.33
CA ASN A 114 13.45 -15.57 44.94
C ASN A 114 12.63 -16.61 44.12
N ASP A 115 12.77 -17.90 44.43
CA ASP A 115 12.08 -18.98 43.69
C ASP A 115 10.54 -18.89 43.77
N GLY A 116 10.02 -18.44 44.91
CA GLY A 116 8.59 -18.19 45.12
C GLY A 116 8.09 -17.00 44.31
N ASP A 117 8.82 -15.89 44.32
CA ASP A 117 8.51 -14.67 43.56
C ASP A 117 8.45 -14.96 42.06
N ALA A 118 9.39 -15.76 41.54
CA ALA A 118 9.40 -16.20 40.15
C ALA A 118 8.19 -17.08 39.80
N PHE A 119 7.75 -17.92 40.73
CA PHE A 119 6.56 -18.76 40.56
C PHE A 119 5.27 -17.93 40.59
N GLU A 120 5.14 -16.97 41.50
CA GLU A 120 4.00 -16.05 41.53
C GLU A 120 3.93 -15.17 40.29
N ARG A 121 5.08 -14.71 39.79
CA ARG A 121 5.16 -13.99 38.52
C ARG A 121 4.70 -14.85 37.36
N LEU A 122 5.17 -16.10 37.28
CA LEU A 122 4.69 -17.05 36.27
C LEU A 122 3.18 -17.23 36.39
N LYS A 123 2.64 -17.47 37.58
CA LYS A 123 1.20 -17.67 37.80
C LYS A 123 0.39 -16.44 37.37
N THR A 124 0.87 -15.24 37.69
CA THR A 124 0.25 -13.97 37.26
C THR A 124 0.23 -13.84 35.74
N LEU A 125 1.34 -14.20 35.07
CA LEU A 125 1.43 -14.21 33.62
C LEU A 125 0.52 -15.29 32.99
N GLU A 126 0.39 -16.45 33.62
CA GLU A 126 -0.52 -17.53 33.18
C GLU A 126 -1.99 -17.12 33.30
N ILE A 127 -2.34 -16.32 34.32
CA ILE A 127 -3.70 -15.79 34.52
C ILE A 127 -3.99 -14.63 33.57
N GLN A 128 -3.04 -13.72 33.36
CA GLN A 128 -3.23 -12.54 32.51
C GLN A 128 -3.16 -12.85 31.02
N ARG A 129 -2.40 -13.89 30.63
CA ARG A 129 -2.23 -14.36 29.25
C ARG A 129 -2.38 -15.89 29.19
N PRO A 130 -3.59 -16.43 29.37
CA PRO A 130 -3.83 -17.83 29.14
C PRO A 130 -3.64 -18.10 27.64
N GLU A 131 -2.70 -18.99 27.33
CA GLU A 131 -2.34 -19.50 25.99
C GLU A 131 -1.34 -18.68 25.16
N VAL A 132 -0.10 -19.16 25.14
CA VAL A 132 0.85 -18.92 24.05
C VAL A 132 1.62 -20.22 23.79
N ILE A 133 1.36 -20.81 22.62
CA ILE A 133 2.18 -21.79 21.88
C ILE A 133 2.20 -23.23 22.43
N LYS A 134 1.10 -23.96 22.17
CA LYS A 134 1.18 -25.37 21.77
C LYS A 134 0.47 -25.51 20.42
N GLY A 135 1.21 -25.75 19.34
CA GLY A 135 0.62 -26.37 18.13
C GLY A 135 1.01 -25.81 16.76
N PHE A 136 1.39 -24.54 16.61
CA PHE A 136 1.43 -23.93 15.26
C PHE A 136 2.51 -24.46 14.28
N ARG A 137 3.53 -25.20 14.74
CA ARG A 137 4.50 -25.84 13.83
C ARG A 137 4.07 -27.23 13.35
N ASN A 138 3.31 -27.98 14.15
CA ASN A 138 2.87 -29.31 13.76
C ASN A 138 1.52 -29.28 13.06
N ASP A 139 0.62 -28.37 13.42
CA ASP A 139 -0.71 -28.34 12.79
C ASP A 139 -0.69 -27.69 11.42
N PHE A 140 0.16 -26.69 11.18
CA PHE A 140 0.30 -26.11 9.85
C PHE A 140 0.99 -27.08 8.90
N LYS A 141 2.04 -27.77 9.36
CA LYS A 141 2.71 -28.81 8.59
C LYS A 141 1.80 -30.02 8.38
N ALA A 142 1.07 -30.47 9.39
CA ALA A 142 0.09 -31.55 9.25
C ALA A 142 -1.12 -31.14 8.40
N ALA A 143 -1.50 -29.86 8.38
CA ALA A 143 -2.52 -29.34 7.48
C ALA A 143 -2.00 -29.28 6.05
N MET A 144 -0.76 -28.83 5.83
CA MET A 144 -0.10 -28.87 4.52
C MET A 144 0.06 -30.30 4.03
N ASP A 145 0.57 -31.21 4.87
CA ASP A 145 0.73 -32.62 4.55
C ASP A 145 -0.63 -33.30 4.29
N ARG A 146 -1.72 -32.86 4.95
CA ARG A 146 -3.08 -33.34 4.65
C ARG A 146 -3.63 -32.77 3.34
N VAL A 147 -3.34 -31.52 3.03
CA VAL A 147 -3.73 -30.89 1.76
C VAL A 147 -2.95 -31.53 0.61
N ASP A 148 -1.65 -31.72 0.77
CA ASP A 148 -0.77 -32.40 -0.18
C ASP A 148 -1.19 -33.87 -0.36
N LYS A 149 -1.57 -34.56 0.72
CA LYS A 149 -2.09 -35.93 0.65
C LYS A 149 -3.47 -36.02 0.00
N ALA A 150 -4.37 -35.09 0.30
CA ALA A 150 -5.69 -35.02 -0.36
C ALA A 150 -5.55 -34.73 -1.86
N TYR A 151 -4.60 -33.87 -2.23
CA TYR A 151 -4.26 -33.58 -3.61
C TYR A 151 -3.62 -34.79 -4.32
N LEU A 152 -2.74 -35.54 -3.63
CA LEU A 152 -2.18 -36.79 -4.12
C LEU A 152 -3.25 -37.87 -4.35
N ASP A 153 -4.21 -38.00 -3.44
CA ASP A 153 -5.32 -38.94 -3.57
C ASP A 153 -6.28 -38.55 -4.73
N GLU A 154 -6.41 -37.25 -5.02
CA GLU A 154 -7.19 -36.73 -6.14
C GLU A 154 -6.52 -36.99 -7.50
N ILE A 155 -5.20 -36.83 -7.57
CA ILE A 155 -4.40 -37.17 -8.76
C ILE A 155 -4.41 -38.68 -9.02
N LEU A 156 -4.29 -39.51 -7.97
CA LEU A 156 -4.37 -40.97 -8.08
C LEU A 156 -5.77 -41.42 -8.51
N LYS A 157 -6.83 -40.74 -8.08
CA LYS A 157 -8.21 -40.99 -8.56
C LYS A 157 -8.43 -40.59 -10.02
N GLN A 158 -7.80 -39.52 -10.49
CA GLN A 158 -7.88 -39.12 -11.90
C GLN A 158 -7.13 -40.13 -12.80
N THR A 159 -5.95 -40.58 -12.39
CA THR A 159 -5.17 -41.57 -13.13
C THR A 159 -5.76 -42.99 -13.08
N GLY A 160 -6.50 -43.35 -12.02
CA GLY A 160 -7.24 -44.62 -11.94
C GLY A 160 -8.49 -44.67 -12.84
N LYS A 161 -9.17 -43.54 -13.05
CA LYS A 161 -10.32 -43.46 -13.98
C LYS A 161 -9.92 -43.59 -15.44
N ASP A 162 -8.71 -43.15 -15.80
CA ASP A 162 -8.17 -43.29 -17.16
C ASP A 162 -7.69 -44.73 -17.47
N GLN A 163 -7.53 -45.57 -16.44
CA GLN A 163 -7.23 -47.01 -16.62
C GLN A 163 -8.48 -47.87 -16.68
N GLU A 164 -9.55 -47.56 -15.94
CA GLU A 164 -10.82 -48.31 -16.03
C GLU A 164 -11.63 -48.00 -17.31
N ALA A 165 -11.38 -46.86 -17.97
CA ALA A 165 -12.03 -46.53 -19.25
C ALA A 165 -11.36 -47.16 -20.48
N ASN A 166 -10.15 -47.71 -20.34
CA ASN A 166 -9.39 -48.30 -21.46
C ASN A 166 -9.44 -49.84 -21.52
N ASP A 167 -10.10 -50.50 -20.57
CA ASP A 167 -10.18 -51.97 -20.49
C ASP A 167 -11.57 -52.53 -20.88
N ALA A 168 -12.43 -51.70 -21.48
CA ALA A 168 -13.82 -52.04 -21.82
C ALA A 168 -14.20 -51.92 -23.31
N THR A 169 -13.26 -51.64 -24.21
CA THR A 169 -13.53 -51.58 -25.66
C THR A 169 -12.35 -52.08 -26.50
N GLU A 170 -12.07 -53.37 -26.43
CA GLU A 170 -11.38 -54.11 -27.52
C GLU A 170 -12.23 -55.34 -27.88
N GLU A 171 -13.26 -55.17 -28.71
CA GLU A 171 -13.74 -56.23 -29.62
C GLU A 171 -14.46 -55.58 -30.82
N GLY A 172 -13.94 -55.79 -32.03
CA GLY A 172 -14.75 -55.74 -33.27
C GLY A 172 -14.35 -54.76 -34.37
N GLU A 173 -13.83 -55.34 -35.48
CA GLU A 173 -13.95 -54.91 -36.89
C GLU A 173 -13.15 -53.65 -37.31
N GLY A 174 -12.25 -53.65 -38.31
CA GLY A 174 -12.18 -54.40 -39.56
C GLY A 174 -12.61 -53.50 -40.73
N GLY A 175 -11.67 -52.81 -41.39
CA GLY A 175 -11.99 -52.07 -42.64
C GLY A 175 -10.94 -51.06 -43.10
N GLU A 176 -10.17 -51.44 -44.12
CA GLU A 176 -9.36 -50.54 -44.96
C GLU A 176 -10.26 -49.68 -45.88
N SER A 177 -9.91 -48.40 -46.08
CA SER A 177 -9.84 -47.75 -47.41
C SER A 177 -9.57 -46.24 -47.28
N SER A 178 -8.47 -45.84 -47.91
CA SER A 178 -8.06 -44.51 -48.37
C SER A 178 -9.18 -43.57 -48.84
N THR A 179 -9.06 -42.25 -48.64
CA THR A 179 -8.39 -41.32 -49.57
C THR A 179 -8.32 -39.90 -48.97
N GLU A 180 -7.41 -39.12 -49.54
CA GLU A 180 -6.80 -37.89 -49.05
C GLU A 180 -7.66 -36.60 -49.21
N ALA A 181 -7.22 -35.59 -48.47
CA ALA A 181 -7.29 -34.15 -48.73
C ALA A 181 -8.57 -33.37 -48.38
N LYS A 182 -8.53 -32.63 -47.26
CA LYS A 182 -8.36 -31.16 -47.29
C LYS A 182 -8.09 -30.52 -45.91
N ASP A 183 -6.98 -29.79 -45.88
CA ASP A 183 -6.73 -28.51 -45.20
C ASP A 183 -6.57 -28.47 -43.67
N SER A 184 -5.38 -28.90 -43.26
CA SER A 184 -4.61 -28.29 -42.18
C SER A 184 -3.80 -27.09 -42.71
N LYS A 185 -3.96 -25.91 -42.09
CA LYS A 185 -2.93 -24.85 -41.90
C LYS A 185 -3.53 -23.61 -41.23
N GLN A 186 -3.12 -23.33 -39.99
CA GLN A 186 -2.30 -22.15 -39.66
C GLN A 186 -1.97 -22.09 -38.16
N SER A 187 -1.00 -22.89 -37.74
CA SER A 187 -0.08 -22.53 -36.66
C SER A 187 1.20 -22.04 -37.32
N GLY A 188 1.40 -20.71 -37.35
CA GLY A 188 2.60 -20.09 -37.91
C GLY A 188 3.81 -20.37 -37.03
N ALA A 189 4.56 -21.41 -37.40
CA ALA A 189 5.95 -21.57 -37.03
C ALA A 189 6.83 -20.75 -37.99
N THR A 190 7.69 -19.90 -37.44
CA THR A 190 8.80 -19.32 -38.19
C THR A 190 10.09 -19.48 -37.38
N SER A 191 11.03 -20.21 -38.00
CA SER A 191 12.49 -20.24 -37.82
C SER A 191 13.11 -20.68 -36.47
N THR A 192 13.50 -21.97 -36.47
CA THR A 192 14.71 -22.56 -35.85
C THR A 192 14.87 -22.49 -34.32
N ASP A 193 14.22 -23.40 -33.59
CA ASP A 193 14.76 -23.92 -32.32
C ASP A 193 15.96 -24.82 -32.64
N LYS A 194 17.13 -24.23 -32.91
CA LYS A 194 18.39 -24.97 -32.94
C LYS A 194 18.68 -25.46 -31.54
N VAL A 195 18.83 -26.77 -31.39
CA VAL A 195 19.29 -27.43 -30.17
C VAL A 195 20.72 -26.95 -29.88
N MET A 196 20.89 -26.01 -28.95
CA MET A 196 22.21 -25.47 -28.61
C MET A 196 22.93 -26.35 -27.59
N THR A 197 24.22 -26.61 -27.78
CA THR A 197 25.07 -27.38 -26.85
C THR A 197 25.56 -26.50 -25.70
N LEU A 198 26.08 -27.11 -24.62
CA LEU A 198 26.61 -26.36 -23.47
C LEU A 198 27.80 -25.47 -23.88
N GLU A 199 28.63 -25.93 -24.83
CA GLU A 199 29.77 -25.18 -25.35
C GLU A 199 29.33 -23.94 -26.14
N GLU A 200 28.29 -24.07 -26.97
CA GLU A 200 27.73 -22.94 -27.73
C GLU A 200 27.09 -21.89 -26.81
N ILE A 201 26.45 -22.32 -25.72
CA ILE A 201 25.89 -21.40 -24.71
C ILE A 201 27.01 -20.67 -23.95
N GLN A 202 28.12 -21.36 -23.63
CA GLN A 202 29.29 -20.75 -22.99
C GLN A 202 29.98 -19.73 -23.90
N GLU A 203 29.98 -19.97 -25.21
CA GLU A 203 30.54 -19.02 -26.18
C GLU A 203 29.67 -17.77 -26.31
N LEU A 204 28.34 -17.93 -26.39
CA LEU A 204 27.39 -16.82 -26.36
C LEU A 204 27.39 -16.05 -25.02
N ALA A 205 27.70 -16.72 -23.92
CA ALA A 205 27.78 -16.10 -22.59
C ALA A 205 28.94 -15.09 -22.47
N LYS A 206 29.97 -15.16 -23.33
CA LYS A 206 31.08 -14.19 -23.33
C LYS A 206 30.66 -12.77 -23.72
N ASP A 207 29.53 -12.64 -24.41
CA ASP A 207 28.97 -11.36 -24.83
C ASP A 207 27.79 -10.90 -23.94
N MET A 208 27.48 -11.66 -22.88
CA MET A 208 26.45 -11.27 -21.93
C MET A 208 26.82 -9.98 -21.18
N GLY A 209 25.85 -9.08 -21.01
CA GLY A 209 26.03 -7.84 -20.25
C GLY A 209 26.76 -6.72 -21.00
N LYS A 210 26.98 -6.85 -22.31
CA LYS A 210 27.55 -5.79 -23.18
C LYS A 210 26.50 -4.85 -23.80
N GLY A 211 25.25 -4.88 -23.30
CA GLY A 211 24.20 -3.93 -23.66
C GLY A 211 23.25 -4.35 -24.79
N ASN A 212 23.23 -5.64 -25.17
CA ASN A 212 22.27 -6.17 -26.16
C ASN A 212 21.30 -7.17 -25.51
N GLU A 213 20.18 -6.64 -24.99
CA GLU A 213 19.16 -7.36 -24.22
C GLU A 213 18.51 -8.54 -24.98
N SER A 214 18.50 -8.49 -26.31
CA SER A 214 17.99 -9.57 -27.17
C SER A 214 18.91 -10.80 -27.15
N ILE A 215 20.22 -10.57 -27.04
CA ILE A 215 21.21 -11.63 -26.91
C ILE A 215 21.14 -12.22 -25.50
N ASP A 216 21.11 -11.37 -24.47
CA ASP A 216 21.02 -11.81 -23.07
C ASP A 216 19.77 -12.67 -22.83
N GLY A 217 18.60 -12.21 -23.31
CA GLY A 217 17.35 -12.97 -23.18
C GLY A 217 17.37 -14.31 -23.90
N ARG A 218 18.07 -14.39 -25.06
CA ARG A 218 18.24 -15.64 -25.81
C ARG A 218 19.17 -16.61 -25.10
N VAL A 219 20.29 -16.14 -24.53
CA VAL A 219 21.23 -16.99 -23.78
C VAL A 219 20.58 -17.56 -22.53
N ILE A 220 19.85 -16.74 -21.77
CA ILE A 220 19.12 -17.18 -20.57
C ILE A 220 18.04 -18.21 -20.94
N LEU A 221 17.28 -17.97 -22.01
CA LEU A 221 16.28 -18.92 -22.49
C LEU A 221 16.90 -20.27 -22.86
N SER A 222 17.98 -20.26 -23.66
CA SER A 222 18.67 -21.47 -24.09
C SER A 222 19.24 -22.26 -22.90
N PHE A 223 19.77 -21.56 -21.88
CA PHE A 223 20.29 -22.21 -20.67
C PHE A 223 19.21 -22.92 -19.86
N PHE A 224 18.08 -22.26 -19.58
CA PHE A 224 16.98 -22.90 -18.86
C PHE A 224 16.36 -24.05 -19.64
N GLN A 225 16.25 -23.94 -20.97
CA GLN A 225 15.80 -25.03 -21.83
C GLN A 225 16.77 -26.23 -21.78
N LEU A 226 18.09 -25.99 -21.72
CA LEU A 226 19.09 -27.05 -21.57
C LEU A 226 18.98 -27.76 -20.22
N ILE A 227 18.83 -27.02 -19.12
CA ILE A 227 18.68 -27.60 -17.78
C ILE A 227 17.44 -28.48 -17.70
N LEU A 228 16.29 -27.96 -18.17
CA LEU A 228 15.03 -28.71 -18.14
C LEU A 228 15.11 -29.97 -19.00
N ARG A 229 15.83 -29.93 -20.13
CA ARG A 229 16.06 -31.11 -20.97
C ARG A 229 16.94 -32.14 -20.29
N LYS A 230 18.09 -31.73 -19.73
CA LYS A 230 18.98 -32.66 -19.01
C LYS A 230 18.27 -33.32 -17.83
N TRP A 231 17.43 -32.56 -17.11
CA TRP A 231 16.62 -33.11 -16.02
C TRP A 231 15.59 -34.13 -16.53
N ASP A 232 14.94 -33.87 -17.67
CA ASP A 232 14.02 -34.84 -18.30
C ASP A 232 14.75 -36.11 -18.78
N GLU A 233 15.97 -35.96 -19.31
CA GLU A 233 16.84 -37.10 -19.69
C GLU A 233 17.24 -37.95 -18.47
N GLU A 234 17.62 -37.32 -17.35
CA GLU A 234 17.92 -38.01 -16.08
C GLU A 234 16.70 -38.76 -15.52
N ILE A 235 15.51 -38.19 -15.63
CA ILE A 235 14.26 -38.88 -15.22
C ILE A 235 14.01 -40.10 -16.12
N LYS A 236 14.26 -39.98 -17.42
CA LYS A 236 14.08 -41.08 -18.40
C LYS A 236 15.10 -42.21 -18.21
N THR A 237 16.35 -41.91 -17.88
CA THR A 237 17.36 -42.93 -17.56
C THR A 237 17.05 -43.63 -16.24
N ALA A 238 16.68 -42.88 -15.19
CA ALA A 238 16.28 -43.44 -13.90
C ALA A 238 15.07 -44.37 -13.99
N LYS A 239 14.15 -44.13 -14.95
CA LYS A 239 13.01 -45.00 -15.24
C LYS A 239 13.43 -46.31 -15.92
N LYS A 240 14.47 -46.31 -16.75
CA LYS A 240 15.03 -47.53 -17.37
C LYS A 240 15.82 -48.40 -16.39
N GLU A 241 16.42 -47.79 -15.36
CA GLU A 241 17.24 -48.47 -14.35
C GLU A 241 16.44 -49.09 -13.19
N GLY A 242 15.10 -49.02 -13.22
CA GLY A 242 14.25 -49.69 -12.22
C GLY A 242 14.28 -49.09 -10.82
N MET A 243 14.78 -47.86 -10.65
CA MET A 243 14.74 -47.18 -9.35
C MET A 243 13.30 -46.93 -8.89
N MET A 244 13.03 -47.23 -7.62
CA MET A 244 11.78 -47.07 -6.85
C MET A 244 10.71 -46.19 -7.55
N GLU A 245 9.69 -46.85 -8.11
CA GLU A 245 8.67 -46.30 -9.00
C GLU A 245 8.00 -45.01 -8.47
N VAL A 246 7.85 -44.90 -7.13
CA VAL A 246 7.25 -43.74 -6.46
C VAL A 246 8.15 -42.49 -6.52
N LYS A 247 9.47 -42.62 -6.30
CA LYS A 247 10.41 -41.48 -6.35
C LYS A 247 10.53 -40.91 -7.76
N ASN A 248 10.55 -41.78 -8.77
CA ASN A 248 10.59 -41.38 -10.17
C ASN A 248 9.29 -40.71 -10.62
N LYS A 249 8.12 -41.19 -10.16
CA LYS A 249 6.82 -40.54 -10.40
C LYS A 249 6.75 -39.14 -9.78
N MET A 250 7.24 -38.98 -8.55
CA MET A 250 7.33 -37.66 -7.90
C MET A 250 8.28 -36.71 -8.64
N ALA A 251 9.48 -37.18 -9.04
CA ALA A 251 10.43 -36.36 -9.79
C ALA A 251 9.86 -35.87 -11.13
N ALA A 252 9.14 -36.75 -11.84
CA ALA A 252 8.45 -36.40 -13.09
C ALA A 252 7.33 -35.36 -12.88
N ALA A 253 6.53 -35.49 -11.81
CA ALA A 253 5.49 -34.53 -11.47
C ALA A 253 6.08 -33.15 -11.13
N THR A 254 7.15 -33.11 -10.34
CA THR A 254 7.86 -31.87 -9.98
C THR A 254 8.48 -31.20 -11.21
N HIS A 255 9.06 -31.97 -12.13
CA HIS A 255 9.60 -31.45 -13.39
C HIS A 255 8.48 -30.82 -14.25
N ALA A 256 7.38 -31.54 -14.46
CA ALA A 256 6.24 -31.05 -15.24
C ALA A 256 5.64 -29.75 -14.66
N GLN A 257 5.52 -29.69 -13.33
CA GLN A 257 5.05 -28.48 -12.63
C GLN A 257 6.04 -27.32 -12.78
N THR A 258 7.34 -27.58 -12.66
CA THR A 258 8.39 -26.56 -12.83
C THR A 258 8.39 -26.00 -14.25
N VAL A 259 8.22 -26.85 -15.27
CA VAL A 259 8.06 -26.41 -16.67
C VAL A 259 6.83 -25.51 -16.83
N GLN A 260 5.71 -25.84 -16.17
CA GLN A 260 4.50 -25.02 -16.20
C GLN A 260 4.71 -23.65 -15.54
N TYR A 261 5.40 -23.59 -14.40
CA TYR A 261 5.73 -22.32 -13.73
C TYR A 261 6.69 -21.43 -14.54
N LEU A 262 7.57 -22.03 -15.33
CA LEU A 262 8.54 -21.28 -16.14
C LEU A 262 7.97 -20.83 -17.50
N ARG A 263 6.82 -21.33 -17.95
CA ARG A 263 6.20 -20.92 -19.23
C ARG A 263 6.00 -19.40 -19.38
N PRO A 264 5.48 -18.65 -18.38
CA PRO A 264 5.34 -17.20 -18.47
C PRO A 264 6.68 -16.49 -18.63
N LEU A 265 7.72 -16.97 -17.93
CA LEU A 265 9.09 -16.44 -18.06
C LEU A 265 9.65 -16.67 -19.45
N PHE A 266 9.50 -17.88 -20.01
CA PHE A 266 9.95 -18.21 -21.37
C PHE A 266 9.21 -17.40 -22.45
N ALA A 267 7.93 -17.09 -22.23
CA ALA A 267 7.17 -16.21 -23.12
C ALA A 267 7.69 -14.76 -23.08
N ARG A 268 8.15 -14.27 -21.93
CA ARG A 268 8.74 -12.93 -21.77
C ARG A 268 10.16 -12.85 -22.36
N LEU A 269 10.99 -13.87 -22.12
CA LEU A 269 12.33 -13.99 -22.68
C LEU A 269 12.31 -14.04 -24.22
N ARG A 270 11.39 -14.81 -24.82
CA ARG A 270 11.21 -14.89 -26.29
C ARG A 270 10.82 -13.55 -26.92
N LYS A 271 10.08 -12.71 -26.20
CA LYS A 271 9.63 -11.40 -26.69
C LYS A 271 10.66 -10.29 -26.47
N CYS A 272 11.86 -10.60 -25.93
CA CYS A 272 12.87 -9.62 -25.53
C CYS A 272 12.29 -8.47 -24.70
N LYS A 273 11.26 -8.76 -23.88
CA LYS A 273 10.68 -7.82 -22.91
C LYS A 273 11.23 -8.07 -21.51
N LEU A 274 12.53 -8.36 -21.42
CA LEU A 274 13.29 -8.07 -20.21
C LEU A 274 13.84 -6.67 -20.39
N PHE A 275 12.96 -5.67 -20.30
CA PHE A 275 13.45 -4.37 -19.86
C PHE A 275 14.22 -4.62 -18.56
N PRO A 276 15.38 -3.97 -18.32
CA PRO A 276 16.04 -4.09 -17.04
C PRO A 276 15.02 -3.62 -16.01
N MET A 277 14.51 -4.52 -15.16
CA MET A 277 13.57 -4.10 -14.12
C MET A 277 14.20 -2.98 -13.29
N SER A 278 15.53 -2.93 -13.15
CA SER A 278 16.21 -1.84 -12.44
C SER A 278 16.12 -0.47 -13.14
N LEU A 279 15.97 -0.40 -14.47
CA LEU A 279 15.83 0.89 -15.18
C LEU A 279 14.38 1.43 -15.13
N MET A 280 13.38 0.56 -14.99
CA MET A 280 11.98 0.96 -14.79
C MET A 280 11.62 1.20 -13.31
N MET A 281 12.56 0.95 -12.39
CA MET A 281 12.36 1.14 -10.94
C MET A 281 12.97 2.42 -10.41
N LYS A 282 13.73 3.16 -11.24
CA LYS A 282 14.26 4.48 -10.89
C LYS A 282 13.86 5.52 -11.93
N PHE A 283 13.53 6.72 -11.47
CA PHE A 283 13.31 7.88 -12.33
C PHE A 283 13.67 9.16 -11.61
N ARG A 284 13.98 10.20 -12.38
CA ARG A 284 14.33 11.51 -11.85
C ARG A 284 13.13 12.44 -11.79
N LEU A 285 12.88 12.96 -10.60
CA LEU A 285 11.91 14.02 -10.36
C LEU A 285 12.64 15.36 -10.18
N ALA A 286 12.15 16.42 -10.84
CA ALA A 286 12.56 17.78 -10.53
C ALA A 286 11.42 18.57 -9.89
N LEU A 287 11.72 19.29 -8.81
CA LEU A 287 10.80 20.17 -8.09
C LEU A 287 11.21 21.60 -8.44
N VAL A 288 10.32 22.36 -9.08
CA VAL A 288 10.61 23.72 -9.52
C VAL A 288 9.95 24.71 -8.55
N GLN A 289 10.73 25.25 -7.63
CA GLN A 289 10.28 26.31 -6.73
C GLN A 289 10.46 27.65 -7.44
N VAL A 290 9.43 28.13 -8.13
CA VAL A 290 9.47 29.37 -8.93
C VAL A 290 8.97 30.57 -8.14
N ALA A 291 9.57 31.74 -8.37
CA ALA A 291 9.05 33.01 -7.90
C ALA A 291 7.84 33.46 -8.73
N VAL A 292 6.77 33.87 -8.05
CA VAL A 292 5.51 34.25 -8.70
C VAL A 292 5.30 35.76 -8.58
N THR A 293 4.98 36.41 -9.69
CA THR A 293 4.74 37.86 -9.76
C THR A 293 3.28 38.17 -10.11
N SER A 294 2.90 39.45 -10.17
CA SER A 294 1.59 39.88 -10.66
C SER A 294 1.42 39.79 -12.18
N ASN A 295 2.48 39.53 -12.96
CA ASN A 295 2.36 39.44 -14.40
C ASN A 295 2.27 37.97 -14.85
N LYS A 296 1.06 37.54 -15.22
CA LYS A 296 0.79 36.17 -15.68
C LYS A 296 1.71 35.71 -16.81
N ALA A 297 1.80 36.49 -17.89
CA ALA A 297 2.59 36.12 -19.06
C ALA A 297 4.07 35.91 -18.69
N LYS A 298 4.62 36.78 -17.83
CA LYS A 298 5.98 36.62 -17.30
C LYS A 298 6.13 35.39 -16.43
N ASN A 299 5.15 35.08 -15.57
CA ASN A 299 5.17 33.87 -14.74
C ASN A 299 5.19 32.62 -15.62
N VAL A 300 4.35 32.56 -16.66
CA VAL A 300 4.29 31.42 -17.59
C VAL A 300 5.59 31.30 -18.38
N GLU A 301 6.11 32.38 -18.94
CA GLU A 301 7.38 32.41 -19.68
C GLU A 301 8.57 31.95 -18.81
N HIS A 302 8.70 32.53 -17.61
CA HIS A 302 9.76 32.19 -16.66
C HIS A 302 9.65 30.73 -16.19
N THR A 303 8.44 30.25 -15.91
CA THR A 303 8.20 28.85 -15.54
C THR A 303 8.63 27.90 -16.65
N VAL A 304 8.31 28.23 -17.92
CA VAL A 304 8.74 27.43 -19.08
C VAL A 304 10.28 27.43 -19.20
N GLU A 305 10.95 28.55 -18.95
CA GLU A 305 12.41 28.60 -18.89
C GLU A 305 12.98 27.70 -17.77
N MET A 306 12.38 27.75 -16.58
CA MET A 306 12.78 26.91 -15.45
C MET A 306 12.56 25.41 -15.73
N ILE A 307 11.49 25.04 -16.44
CA ILE A 307 11.26 23.66 -16.89
C ILE A 307 12.41 23.21 -17.80
N ARG A 308 12.80 24.03 -18.78
CA ARG A 308 13.94 23.69 -19.67
C ARG A 308 15.25 23.53 -18.88
N LYS A 309 15.50 24.38 -17.88
CA LYS A 309 16.65 24.24 -16.96
C LYS A 309 16.59 22.95 -16.14
N ALA A 310 15.41 22.61 -15.61
CA ALA A 310 15.21 21.39 -14.83
C ALA A 310 15.48 20.12 -15.64
N VAL A 311 15.12 20.11 -16.93
CA VAL A 311 15.39 19.00 -17.86
C VAL A 311 16.89 18.88 -18.17
N ALA A 312 17.59 20.01 -18.34
CA ALA A 312 19.04 20.02 -18.56
C ALA A 312 19.84 19.40 -17.40
N GLY A 313 19.24 19.34 -16.21
CA GLY A 313 19.81 18.70 -15.03
C GLY A 313 20.70 19.64 -14.19
N PRO A 314 21.21 19.15 -13.05
CA PRO A 314 22.02 19.96 -12.15
C PRO A 314 23.35 20.37 -12.79
N GLN A 315 23.70 21.65 -12.70
CA GLN A 315 24.92 22.24 -13.30
C GLN A 315 26.20 21.95 -12.49
N ALA A 316 26.12 21.26 -11.34
CA ALA A 316 27.28 20.93 -10.51
C ALA A 316 27.12 19.59 -9.78
N SER A 317 28.22 18.84 -9.68
CA SER A 317 28.39 17.49 -9.14
C SER A 317 28.21 17.32 -7.63
N SER A 318 27.33 18.11 -7.00
CA SER A 318 27.23 18.24 -5.54
C SER A 318 26.39 17.17 -4.87
N GLN A 319 25.54 16.47 -5.63
CA GLN A 319 24.69 15.40 -5.13
C GLN A 319 24.98 14.13 -5.92
N GLN A 320 25.02 13.01 -5.20
CA GLN A 320 25.29 11.67 -5.73
C GLN A 320 24.08 11.14 -6.52
N LEU A 321 23.68 11.91 -7.53
CA LEU A 321 22.53 11.71 -8.39
C LEU A 321 22.97 10.90 -9.61
N CYS A 322 22.06 10.10 -10.17
CA CYS A 322 22.30 9.42 -11.44
C CYS A 322 22.65 10.43 -12.56
N PRO A 323 23.46 10.08 -13.57
CA PRO A 323 23.58 10.92 -14.75
C PRO A 323 22.26 10.88 -15.55
N GLY A 324 21.70 12.04 -15.94
CA GLY A 324 20.51 12.06 -16.81
C GLY A 324 19.58 13.28 -16.68
N LYS A 325 18.68 13.42 -17.66
CA LYS A 325 17.61 14.43 -17.69
C LYS A 325 16.53 14.13 -16.65
N ALA A 326 15.73 15.14 -16.28
CA ALA A 326 14.53 14.90 -15.47
C ALA A 326 13.46 14.14 -16.29
N ASP A 327 12.86 13.13 -15.70
CA ASP A 327 11.80 12.32 -16.30
C ASP A 327 10.40 12.90 -16.01
N MET A 328 10.26 13.48 -14.81
CA MET A 328 9.06 14.12 -14.33
C MET A 328 9.40 15.45 -13.66
N ILE A 329 8.55 16.46 -13.86
CA ILE A 329 8.69 17.79 -13.27
C ILE A 329 7.41 18.15 -12.52
N VAL A 330 7.55 18.82 -11.37
CA VAL A 330 6.45 19.32 -10.56
C VAL A 330 6.60 20.82 -10.35
N LEU A 331 5.55 21.56 -10.68
CA LEU A 331 5.41 23.00 -10.44
C LEU A 331 4.60 23.27 -9.14
N PRO A 332 4.63 24.50 -8.62
CA PRO A 332 3.94 24.85 -7.38
C PRO A 332 2.46 25.20 -7.56
N GLU A 333 1.74 25.32 -6.44
CA GLU A 333 0.37 25.82 -6.41
C GLU A 333 0.30 27.27 -6.93
N VAL A 334 -0.68 27.55 -7.80
CA VAL A 334 -0.99 28.88 -8.35
C VAL A 334 0.26 29.56 -8.92
N PHE A 335 0.99 28.86 -9.79
CA PHE A 335 2.26 29.36 -10.33
C PHE A 335 2.09 30.55 -11.28
N ASN A 336 0.90 30.73 -11.87
CA ASN A 336 0.64 31.72 -12.92
C ASN A 336 0.17 33.07 -12.39
N SER A 337 -0.10 33.23 -11.09
CA SER A 337 -0.66 34.48 -10.53
C SER A 337 -0.41 34.64 -9.03
N PRO A 338 -0.53 35.85 -8.46
CA PRO A 338 -0.50 36.02 -7.01
C PRO A 338 -1.60 35.22 -6.31
N PHE A 339 -1.29 34.68 -5.11
CA PHE A 339 -2.25 33.89 -4.34
C PHE A 339 -3.19 34.80 -3.52
N GLY A 340 -4.50 34.66 -3.74
CA GLY A 340 -5.50 35.33 -2.90
C GLY A 340 -6.87 35.50 -3.57
N ASN A 341 -7.91 35.60 -2.75
CA ASN A 341 -9.31 35.67 -3.19
C ASN A 341 -9.61 36.80 -4.18
N LYS A 342 -8.91 37.93 -4.07
CA LYS A 342 -9.05 39.07 -4.99
C LYS A 342 -8.45 38.83 -6.37
N TYR A 343 -7.45 37.94 -6.46
CA TYR A 343 -6.73 37.65 -7.68
C TYR A 343 -7.37 36.51 -8.47
N PHE A 344 -7.92 35.48 -7.81
CA PHE A 344 -8.42 34.30 -8.52
C PHE A 344 -9.40 34.62 -9.67
N PRO A 345 -10.40 35.51 -9.53
CA PRO A 345 -11.32 35.80 -10.64
C PRO A 345 -10.66 36.50 -11.83
N GLU A 346 -9.69 37.37 -11.57
CA GLU A 346 -8.96 38.14 -12.59
C GLU A 346 -8.00 37.24 -13.38
N TYR A 347 -7.31 36.34 -12.68
CA TYR A 347 -6.29 35.49 -13.27
C TYR A 347 -6.83 34.14 -13.75
N ALA A 348 -8.08 33.79 -13.44
CA ALA A 348 -8.65 32.51 -13.84
C ALA A 348 -8.70 32.30 -15.36
N GLU A 349 -8.40 31.08 -15.79
CA GLU A 349 -8.41 30.68 -17.19
C GLU A 349 -9.40 29.54 -17.44
N PRO A 350 -10.07 29.49 -18.60
CA PRO A 350 -10.65 28.24 -19.06
C PRO A 350 -9.53 27.20 -19.28
N ILE A 351 -9.89 25.92 -19.19
CA ILE A 351 -8.98 24.83 -19.55
C ILE A 351 -9.56 24.13 -20.78
N PRO A 352 -8.86 24.15 -21.94
CA PRO A 352 -7.53 24.72 -22.18
C PRO A 352 -7.50 26.26 -22.24
N GLY A 353 -6.38 26.84 -21.81
CA GLY A 353 -6.06 28.27 -21.76
C GLY A 353 -4.56 28.55 -21.91
N GLU A 354 -4.16 29.82 -21.79
CA GLU A 354 -2.77 30.32 -21.99
C GLU A 354 -1.74 29.48 -21.24
N SER A 355 -1.94 29.31 -19.92
CA SER A 355 -1.03 28.58 -19.04
C SER A 355 -0.96 27.11 -19.45
N THR A 356 -2.10 26.44 -19.62
CA THR A 356 -2.13 25.00 -19.97
C THR A 356 -1.58 24.70 -21.37
N ASN A 357 -1.74 25.63 -22.32
CA ASN A 357 -1.19 25.48 -23.66
C ASN A 357 0.33 25.57 -23.65
N ALA A 358 0.89 26.53 -22.90
CA ALA A 358 2.33 26.64 -22.72
C ALA A 358 2.93 25.40 -22.03
N LEU A 359 2.26 24.89 -20.98
CA LEU A 359 2.69 23.68 -20.28
C LEU A 359 2.60 22.42 -21.17
N SER A 360 1.53 22.28 -21.94
CA SER A 360 1.38 21.19 -22.92
C SER A 360 2.50 21.20 -23.97
N ALA A 361 2.79 22.39 -24.52
CA ALA A 361 3.83 22.55 -25.53
C ALA A 361 5.22 22.19 -24.98
N VAL A 362 5.61 22.71 -23.81
CA VAL A 362 6.94 22.42 -23.24
C VAL A 362 7.07 20.95 -22.78
N ALA A 363 5.99 20.33 -22.29
CA ALA A 363 5.99 18.91 -21.93
C ALA A 363 6.26 18.01 -23.16
N SER A 364 5.65 18.34 -24.30
CA SER A 364 5.91 17.65 -25.58
C SER A 364 7.29 17.97 -26.14
N GLU A 365 7.75 19.22 -26.03
CA GLU A 365 9.07 19.68 -26.52
C GLU A 365 10.20 18.91 -25.81
N MET A 366 10.08 18.75 -24.48
CA MET A 366 11.11 18.11 -23.65
C MET A 366 10.92 16.59 -23.49
N GLY A 367 9.75 16.06 -23.87
CA GLY A 367 9.40 14.65 -23.72
C GLY A 367 9.44 14.17 -22.26
N ILE A 368 8.70 14.86 -21.40
CA ILE A 368 8.64 14.63 -19.93
C ILE A 368 7.20 14.48 -19.42
N TYR A 369 7.03 13.90 -18.24
CA TYR A 369 5.80 14.08 -17.47
C TYR A 369 5.85 15.43 -16.73
N LEU A 370 4.81 16.24 -16.85
CA LEU A 370 4.74 17.55 -16.20
C LEU A 370 3.49 17.64 -15.33
N ILE A 371 3.68 17.69 -14.01
CA ILE A 371 2.65 18.05 -13.06
C ILE A 371 2.65 19.57 -12.97
N GLY A 372 1.68 20.18 -13.65
CA GLY A 372 1.57 21.61 -13.90
C GLY A 372 1.20 22.46 -12.69
N GLY A 373 1.54 22.04 -11.48
CA GLY A 373 1.27 22.79 -10.26
C GLY A 373 -0.21 23.03 -10.11
N SER A 374 -0.64 24.26 -9.87
CA SER A 374 -2.03 24.62 -10.12
C SER A 374 -2.20 26.02 -10.69
N ILE A 375 -3.39 26.29 -11.24
CA ILE A 375 -3.86 27.60 -11.68
C ILE A 375 -5.32 27.82 -11.23
N PRO A 376 -5.78 29.07 -11.10
CA PRO A 376 -7.21 29.34 -11.03
C PRO A 376 -7.87 28.96 -12.36
N GLU A 377 -8.78 27.98 -12.32
CA GLU A 377 -9.61 27.55 -13.45
C GLU A 377 -10.96 28.26 -13.38
N ARG A 378 -11.46 28.75 -14.52
CA ARG A 378 -12.86 29.14 -14.71
C ARG A 378 -13.56 28.08 -15.54
N ASP A 379 -14.56 27.42 -14.96
CA ASP A 379 -15.36 26.44 -15.70
C ASP A 379 -16.40 27.13 -16.63
N PRO A 380 -17.03 26.37 -17.55
CA PRO A 380 -18.04 26.92 -18.45
C PRO A 380 -19.25 27.55 -17.74
N GLU A 381 -19.56 27.09 -16.53
CA GLU A 381 -20.62 27.63 -15.67
C GLU A 381 -20.19 28.90 -14.90
N GLY A 382 -18.93 29.33 -15.05
CA GLY A 382 -18.37 30.53 -14.45
C GLY A 382 -17.81 30.34 -13.04
N LYS A 383 -17.85 29.13 -12.49
CA LYS A 383 -17.27 28.80 -11.18
C LYS A 383 -15.75 28.75 -11.27
N LEU A 384 -15.12 29.09 -10.15
CA LEU A 384 -13.68 29.12 -10.04
C LEU A 384 -13.17 27.92 -9.25
N PHE A 385 -12.06 27.32 -9.67
CA PHE A 385 -11.41 26.21 -8.98
C PHE A 385 -9.91 26.43 -8.90
N ASN A 386 -9.26 25.81 -7.92
CA ASN A 386 -7.81 25.68 -7.88
C ASN A 386 -7.44 24.33 -8.52
N THR A 387 -6.83 24.36 -9.71
CA THR A 387 -6.77 23.18 -10.59
C THR A 387 -5.34 22.84 -11.00
N CYS A 388 -4.94 21.60 -10.72
CA CYS A 388 -3.71 20.97 -11.17
C CYS A 388 -3.96 20.16 -12.44
N MET A 389 -3.13 20.37 -13.46
CA MET A 389 -3.16 19.63 -14.73
C MET A 389 -1.89 18.81 -14.87
N VAL A 390 -2.00 17.60 -15.40
CA VAL A 390 -0.83 16.75 -15.69
C VAL A 390 -0.74 16.48 -17.18
N PHE A 391 0.44 16.70 -17.74
CA PHE A 391 0.75 16.48 -19.15
C PHE A 391 1.72 15.31 -19.29
N ASN A 392 1.49 14.45 -20.28
CA ASN A 392 2.41 13.37 -20.63
C ASN A 392 3.52 13.87 -21.58
N PRO A 393 4.51 13.01 -21.95
CA PRO A 393 5.57 13.36 -22.88
C PRO A 393 5.15 13.76 -24.30
N LYS A 394 3.87 13.62 -24.65
CA LYS A 394 3.30 14.08 -25.93
C LYS A 394 2.55 15.42 -25.79
N GLY A 395 2.56 16.02 -24.59
CA GLY A 395 1.80 17.21 -24.27
C GLY A 395 0.31 16.95 -24.02
N GLU A 396 -0.15 15.69 -24.01
CA GLU A 396 -1.56 15.36 -23.78
C GLU A 396 -1.89 15.44 -22.29
N VAL A 397 -3.07 15.96 -21.96
CA VAL A 397 -3.57 15.98 -20.58
C VAL A 397 -3.94 14.55 -20.15
N VAL A 398 -3.28 14.05 -19.11
CA VAL A 398 -3.55 12.73 -18.52
C VAL A 398 -4.26 12.79 -17.17
N ALA A 399 -4.27 13.96 -16.52
CA ALA A 399 -5.01 14.16 -15.28
C ALA A 399 -5.43 15.63 -15.11
N LYS A 400 -6.59 15.82 -14.47
CA LYS A 400 -7.06 17.10 -13.95
C LYS A 400 -7.52 16.91 -12.51
N HIS A 401 -6.95 17.67 -11.59
CA HIS A 401 -7.28 17.62 -10.17
C HIS A 401 -7.72 19.01 -9.70
N ARG A 402 -8.98 19.13 -9.30
CA ARG A 402 -9.50 20.32 -8.61
C ARG A 402 -9.31 20.10 -7.12
N LYS A 403 -8.71 21.07 -6.43
CA LYS A 403 -8.45 21.04 -4.98
C LYS A 403 -9.72 20.66 -4.23
N VAL A 404 -9.67 19.58 -3.46
CA VAL A 404 -10.87 19.02 -2.81
C VAL A 404 -11.15 19.76 -1.51
N HIS A 405 -10.10 20.01 -0.72
CA HIS A 405 -10.22 20.70 0.56
C HIS A 405 -9.76 22.14 0.42
N LEU A 406 -10.70 23.07 0.43
CA LEU A 406 -10.44 24.50 0.38
C LEU A 406 -9.82 24.99 1.69
N PHE A 407 -8.92 25.96 1.58
CA PHE A 407 -8.19 26.54 2.71
C PHE A 407 -9.06 27.55 3.46
N ASP A 408 -9.89 27.05 4.36
CA ASP A 408 -10.71 27.86 5.27
C ASP A 408 -10.13 27.75 6.69
N ILE A 409 -9.35 28.75 7.08
CA ILE A 409 -8.77 28.84 8.42
C ILE A 409 -9.01 30.20 9.05
N ASP A 410 -9.15 30.18 10.38
CA ASP A 410 -9.15 31.37 11.21
C ASP A 410 -8.27 31.10 12.43
N ILE A 411 -7.05 31.66 12.40
CA ILE A 411 -6.09 31.62 13.51
C ILE A 411 -6.05 33.02 14.11
N PRO A 412 -6.72 33.24 15.27
CA PRO A 412 -6.85 34.55 15.86
C PRO A 412 -5.50 35.27 16.01
N GLY A 413 -5.42 36.49 15.49
CA GLY A 413 -4.23 37.34 15.55
C GLY A 413 -3.06 36.91 14.66
N LYS A 414 -3.22 35.90 13.80
CA LYS A 414 -2.17 35.46 12.85
C LYS A 414 -2.63 35.46 11.41
N ILE A 415 -3.64 34.66 11.07
CA ILE A 415 -4.10 34.54 9.70
C ILE A 415 -5.56 34.08 9.65
N THR A 416 -6.36 34.80 8.88
CA THR A 416 -7.72 34.43 8.51
C THR A 416 -7.76 34.38 6.99
N PHE A 417 -8.08 33.22 6.43
CA PHE A 417 -8.19 33.03 4.98
C PHE A 417 -9.32 32.04 4.71
N ARG A 418 -10.24 32.40 3.81
CA ARG A 418 -11.37 31.56 3.41
C ARG A 418 -11.39 31.44 1.89
N GLU A 419 -10.70 30.43 1.39
CA GLU A 419 -10.62 30.16 -0.05
C GLU A 419 -12.02 29.92 -0.65
N SER A 420 -12.96 29.39 0.16
CA SER A 420 -14.35 29.12 -0.24
C SER A 420 -15.20 30.36 -0.53
N ASP A 421 -14.75 31.57 -0.15
CA ASP A 421 -15.44 32.81 -0.51
C ASP A 421 -15.38 33.07 -2.03
N THR A 422 -14.37 32.52 -2.72
CA THR A 422 -14.14 32.74 -4.15
C THR A 422 -14.09 31.44 -4.96
N LEU A 423 -13.51 30.36 -4.41
CA LEU A 423 -13.29 29.11 -5.12
C LEU A 423 -14.29 28.03 -4.70
N ALA A 424 -14.64 27.15 -5.65
CA ALA A 424 -15.44 25.96 -5.42
C ALA A 424 -14.53 24.74 -5.20
N PRO A 425 -14.94 23.78 -4.35
CA PRO A 425 -14.17 22.56 -4.12
C PRO A 425 -14.29 21.59 -5.31
N GLY A 426 -13.24 20.82 -5.54
CA GLY A 426 -13.27 19.63 -6.38
C GLY A 426 -14.10 18.50 -5.75
N ASN A 427 -14.55 17.56 -6.58
CA ASN A 427 -15.45 16.47 -6.17
C ASN A 427 -14.89 15.07 -6.50
N SER A 428 -13.60 14.96 -6.82
CA SER A 428 -12.98 13.71 -7.24
C SER A 428 -11.55 13.58 -6.73
N MET A 429 -11.17 12.35 -6.36
CA MET A 429 -9.78 11.98 -6.20
C MET A 429 -9.13 11.76 -7.58
N THR A 430 -7.87 12.17 -7.73
CA THR A 430 -7.19 12.13 -9.02
C THR A 430 -5.87 11.36 -8.93
N THR A 431 -5.76 10.33 -9.76
CA THR A 431 -4.52 9.57 -9.97
C THR A 431 -4.21 9.47 -11.45
N PHE A 432 -2.94 9.27 -11.80
CA PHE A 432 -2.54 8.93 -13.16
C PHE A 432 -1.41 7.91 -13.16
N ASP A 433 -1.32 7.15 -14.25
CA ASP A 433 -0.28 6.14 -14.44
C ASP A 433 0.89 6.73 -15.23
N THR A 434 2.10 6.31 -14.85
CA THR A 434 3.35 6.60 -15.56
C THR A 434 4.05 5.27 -15.88
N PRO A 435 5.12 5.26 -16.70
CA PRO A 435 5.89 4.04 -16.98
C PRO A 435 6.49 3.39 -15.73
N TRP A 436 6.66 4.16 -14.64
CA TRP A 436 7.29 3.70 -13.41
C TRP A 436 6.28 3.34 -12.31
N CYS A 437 5.32 4.24 -12.04
CA CYS A 437 4.32 4.02 -11.00
C CYS A 437 3.04 4.84 -11.18
N LYS A 438 2.02 4.50 -10.38
CA LYS A 438 0.83 5.32 -10.22
C LYS A 438 1.10 6.46 -9.24
N VAL A 439 0.66 7.67 -9.61
CA VAL A 439 0.84 8.91 -8.85
C VAL A 439 -0.51 9.41 -8.35
N GLY A 440 -0.58 9.83 -7.09
CA GLY A 440 -1.75 10.51 -6.51
C GLY A 440 -1.52 12.02 -6.39
N LEU A 441 -2.56 12.82 -6.65
CA LEU A 441 -2.49 14.28 -6.63
C LEU A 441 -3.31 14.86 -5.48
N GLY A 442 -2.76 15.84 -4.77
CA GLY A 442 -3.50 16.76 -3.93
C GLY A 442 -2.96 18.17 -4.12
N ILE A 443 -3.66 19.19 -3.63
CA ILE A 443 -3.17 20.57 -3.62
C ILE A 443 -3.17 21.10 -2.20
N CYS A 444 -1.99 21.51 -1.74
CA CYS A 444 -1.77 22.25 -0.49
C CYS A 444 -2.52 21.70 0.71
N TYR A 445 -3.67 22.27 1.04
CA TYR A 445 -4.49 21.92 2.21
C TYR A 445 -4.97 20.47 2.20
N ASP A 446 -5.06 19.82 1.02
CA ASP A 446 -5.35 18.40 0.88
C ASP A 446 -4.39 17.51 1.69
N ILE A 447 -3.13 17.92 1.87
CA ILE A 447 -2.14 17.15 2.63
C ILE A 447 -2.56 16.99 4.11
N ARG A 448 -3.42 17.86 4.65
CA ARG A 448 -3.89 17.75 6.04
C ARG A 448 -4.86 16.56 6.24
N PHE A 449 -5.45 16.04 5.18
CA PHE A 449 -6.47 14.98 5.23
C PHE A 449 -5.84 13.62 4.96
N ALA A 450 -5.40 12.94 6.02
CA ALA A 450 -4.69 11.67 5.92
C ALA A 450 -5.47 10.58 5.16
N GLN A 451 -6.80 10.60 5.23
CA GLN A 451 -7.70 9.68 4.53
C GLN A 451 -7.50 9.72 3.01
N MET A 452 -7.20 10.90 2.46
CA MET A 452 -6.95 11.07 1.03
C MET A 452 -5.68 10.32 0.61
N ALA A 453 -4.59 10.47 1.37
CA ALA A 453 -3.35 9.73 1.12
C ALA A 453 -3.53 8.21 1.28
N GLN A 454 -4.22 7.78 2.35
CA GLN A 454 -4.52 6.36 2.58
C GLN A 454 -5.31 5.75 1.42
N LYS A 455 -6.28 6.50 0.88
CA LYS A 455 -7.08 6.06 -0.27
C LYS A 455 -6.24 5.98 -1.54
N TYR A 456 -5.36 6.94 -1.82
CA TYR A 456 -4.43 6.86 -2.95
C TYR A 456 -3.51 5.63 -2.84
N THR A 457 -2.96 5.37 -1.66
CA THR A 457 -2.12 4.19 -1.44
C THR A 457 -2.89 2.88 -1.63
N SER A 458 -4.16 2.82 -1.21
CA SER A 458 -5.03 1.67 -1.49
C SER A 458 -5.29 1.44 -2.99
N GLN A 459 -5.23 2.51 -3.80
CA GLN A 459 -5.35 2.46 -5.27
C GLN A 459 -4.03 2.10 -5.97
N GLY A 460 -2.96 1.84 -5.21
CA GLY A 460 -1.65 1.43 -5.70
C GLY A 460 -0.67 2.58 -5.96
N CYS A 461 -0.98 3.81 -5.51
CA CYS A 461 -0.04 4.92 -5.65
C CYS A 461 1.28 4.63 -4.91
N LYS A 462 2.39 4.96 -5.55
CA LYS A 462 3.75 4.87 -4.97
C LYS A 462 4.39 6.25 -4.74
N LEU A 463 3.83 7.27 -5.38
CA LEU A 463 4.21 8.67 -5.25
C LEU A 463 2.95 9.51 -5.00
N LEU A 464 3.00 10.40 -4.02
CA LEU A 464 1.98 11.42 -3.76
C LEU A 464 2.61 12.80 -3.99
N VAL A 465 1.91 13.65 -4.75
CA VAL A 465 2.41 14.98 -5.10
C VAL A 465 1.42 16.04 -4.66
N TYR A 466 1.93 17.06 -3.96
CA TYR A 466 1.17 18.18 -3.42
C TYR A 466 1.82 19.52 -3.83
N PRO A 467 1.46 20.10 -4.98
CA PRO A 467 1.72 21.52 -5.21
C PRO A 467 1.04 22.31 -4.09
N GLY A 468 1.74 23.20 -3.40
CA GLY A 468 1.16 23.92 -2.28
C GLY A 468 1.96 25.08 -1.76
N ALA A 469 1.27 26.14 -1.34
CA ALA A 469 1.84 27.33 -0.75
C ALA A 469 1.40 27.45 0.72
N PHE A 470 2.17 26.91 1.68
CA PHE A 470 1.93 27.17 3.10
C PHE A 470 2.39 28.58 3.47
N ASN A 471 1.81 29.19 4.50
CA ASN A 471 2.20 30.52 4.96
C ASN A 471 3.25 30.47 6.08
N MET A 472 3.79 31.62 6.46
CA MET A 472 4.79 31.77 7.52
C MET A 472 4.35 31.31 8.93
N THR A 473 3.05 31.12 9.17
CA THR A 473 2.57 30.55 10.45
C THR A 473 2.52 29.03 10.41
N THR A 474 2.01 28.46 9.32
CA THR A 474 1.74 27.03 9.20
C THR A 474 2.89 26.24 8.58
N GLY A 475 3.73 26.89 7.76
CA GLY A 475 4.91 26.32 7.14
C GLY A 475 5.90 25.75 8.16
N PRO A 476 6.47 26.58 9.04
CA PRO A 476 7.45 26.13 10.04
C PRO A 476 6.93 25.02 10.96
N ALA A 477 5.63 25.04 11.28
CA ALA A 477 5.03 24.09 12.21
C ALA A 477 4.62 22.76 11.55
N HIS A 478 4.15 22.79 10.30
CA HIS A 478 3.40 21.66 9.73
C HIS A 478 3.92 21.15 8.39
N TRP A 479 4.64 21.94 7.60
CA TRP A 479 4.98 21.58 6.21
C TRP A 479 5.80 20.30 6.11
N GLN A 480 6.96 20.28 6.79
CA GLN A 480 7.85 19.12 6.80
C GLN A 480 7.20 17.93 7.54
N LEU A 481 6.52 18.20 8.66
CA LEU A 481 5.83 17.19 9.46
C LEU A 481 4.77 16.43 8.66
N LEU A 482 3.91 17.15 7.93
CA LEU A 482 2.84 16.55 7.15
C LEU A 482 3.39 15.72 5.99
N ASN A 483 4.40 16.22 5.26
CA ASN A 483 5.06 15.47 4.19
C ASN A 483 5.65 14.15 4.71
N ARG A 484 6.38 14.21 5.84
CA ARG A 484 6.97 13.03 6.47
C ARG A 484 5.92 12.04 6.97
N ALA A 485 4.85 12.52 7.58
CA ALA A 485 3.74 11.67 8.02
C ALA A 485 3.05 10.96 6.84
N ARG A 486 2.75 11.68 5.75
CA ARG A 486 2.12 11.08 4.56
C ARG A 486 3.01 10.04 3.89
N ALA A 487 4.32 10.28 3.83
CA ALA A 487 5.27 9.32 3.30
C ALA A 487 5.38 8.06 4.19
N LEU A 488 5.60 8.25 5.49
CA LEU A 488 5.83 7.18 6.46
C LEU A 488 4.60 6.28 6.64
N ASP A 489 3.43 6.87 6.96
CA ASP A 489 2.21 6.11 7.29
C ASP A 489 1.72 5.25 6.12
N ASN A 490 2.02 5.69 4.90
CA ASN A 490 1.56 5.05 3.67
C ASN A 490 2.67 4.28 2.93
N GLN A 491 3.92 4.40 3.38
CA GLN A 491 5.12 3.83 2.74
C GLN A 491 5.15 4.15 1.24
N VAL A 492 5.14 5.45 0.93
CA VAL A 492 5.17 6.03 -0.43
C VAL A 492 6.13 7.22 -0.44
N TYR A 493 6.61 7.59 -1.62
CA TYR A 493 7.27 8.89 -1.77
C TYR A 493 6.23 10.01 -1.65
N CYS A 494 6.56 11.08 -0.93
CA CYS A 494 5.72 12.26 -0.80
C CYS A 494 6.50 13.50 -1.22
N VAL A 495 5.95 14.26 -2.16
CA VAL A 495 6.58 15.43 -2.76
C VAL A 495 5.66 16.61 -2.64
N SER A 496 6.18 17.73 -2.14
CA SER A 496 5.45 19.00 -2.17
C SER A 496 6.29 20.09 -2.81
N VAL A 497 5.68 20.88 -3.68
CA VAL A 497 6.36 21.99 -4.38
C VAL A 497 5.65 23.29 -4.06
N SER A 498 6.39 24.22 -3.47
CA SER A 498 5.94 25.56 -3.08
C SER A 498 6.47 26.60 -4.05
N PRO A 499 5.75 27.73 -4.26
CA PRO A 499 6.39 28.89 -4.85
C PRO A 499 7.48 29.42 -3.91
N ALA A 500 8.44 30.16 -4.47
CA ALA A 500 9.43 30.88 -3.69
C ALA A 500 8.76 31.96 -2.84
N ARG A 501 9.36 32.30 -1.70
CA ARG A 501 8.86 33.34 -0.82
C ARG A 501 9.01 34.71 -1.48
N ASP A 502 7.93 35.48 -1.45
CA ASP A 502 7.94 36.91 -1.71
C ASP A 502 7.41 37.63 -0.46
N ASP A 503 8.28 38.40 0.19
CA ASP A 503 7.93 39.15 1.40
C ASP A 503 7.05 40.38 1.12
N ALA A 504 6.98 40.82 -0.14
CA ALA A 504 6.14 41.93 -0.57
C ALA A 504 4.74 41.49 -1.03
N ALA A 505 4.52 40.19 -1.23
CA ALA A 505 3.21 39.65 -1.59
C ALA A 505 2.22 39.69 -0.42
N ASP A 506 0.93 39.76 -0.71
CA ASP A 506 -0.12 39.68 0.34
C ASP A 506 -0.12 38.32 1.07
N TYR A 507 0.34 37.27 0.38
CA TYR A 507 0.45 35.92 0.90
C TYR A 507 1.90 35.44 0.80
N ASN A 508 2.62 35.51 1.91
CA ASN A 508 4.02 35.09 1.99
C ASN A 508 4.10 33.57 2.06
N ALA A 509 4.46 32.95 0.93
CA ALA A 509 4.70 31.52 0.87
C ALA A 509 5.91 31.12 1.72
N TRP A 510 5.83 29.94 2.34
CA TRP A 510 6.90 29.38 3.16
C TRP A 510 8.13 29.06 2.30
N GLY A 511 7.93 28.52 1.09
CA GLY A 511 9.00 27.93 0.27
C GLY A 511 9.23 26.47 0.66
N HIS A 512 10.49 26.06 0.74
CA HIS A 512 10.90 24.76 1.23
C HIS A 512 10.26 23.57 0.50
N SER A 513 10.18 23.63 -0.83
CA SER A 513 9.82 22.47 -1.66
C SER A 513 10.62 21.24 -1.23
N ILE A 514 9.96 20.09 -1.08
CA ILE A 514 10.50 18.94 -0.35
C ILE A 514 10.13 17.62 -1.01
N CYS A 515 11.07 16.67 -1.00
CA CYS A 515 10.86 15.28 -1.36
C CYS A 515 11.19 14.37 -0.17
N VAL A 516 10.28 13.46 0.19
CA VAL A 516 10.43 12.53 1.31
C VAL A 516 10.29 11.09 0.83
N ASP A 517 11.18 10.22 1.31
CA ASP A 517 11.19 8.79 1.02
C ASP A 517 10.12 8.00 1.82
N PRO A 518 9.84 6.74 1.45
CA PRO A 518 8.89 5.88 2.16
C PRO A 518 9.23 5.57 3.62
N TRP A 519 10.45 5.86 4.07
CA TRP A 519 10.90 5.73 5.46
C TRP A 519 10.68 7.02 6.29
N GLY A 520 10.21 8.09 5.64
CA GLY A 520 10.01 9.40 6.26
C GLY A 520 11.29 10.24 6.34
N SER A 521 12.35 9.87 5.62
CA SER A 521 13.59 10.64 5.49
C SER A 521 13.44 11.67 4.38
N VAL A 522 13.91 12.89 4.63
CA VAL A 522 13.91 13.96 3.62
C VAL A 522 15.07 13.74 2.65
N LEU A 523 14.76 13.57 1.37
CA LEU A 523 15.77 13.38 0.31
C LEU A 523 16.37 14.70 -0.14
N CYS A 524 15.52 15.71 -0.33
CA CYS A 524 15.92 17.08 -0.62
C CYS A 524 14.85 18.04 -0.13
N GLU A 525 15.28 19.24 0.25
CA GLU A 525 14.45 20.34 0.71
C GLU A 525 15.10 21.65 0.25
N ALA A 526 14.30 22.55 -0.32
CA ALA A 526 14.75 23.86 -0.75
C ALA A 526 14.80 24.80 0.47
N GLU A 527 15.42 25.96 0.27
CA GLU A 527 15.24 27.09 1.17
C GLU A 527 14.01 27.92 0.74
N GLU A 528 13.98 29.20 1.12
CA GLU A 528 12.87 30.11 0.80
C GLU A 528 12.91 30.67 -0.64
N LYS A 529 14.07 30.64 -1.30
CA LYS A 529 14.31 31.32 -2.59
C LYS A 529 14.00 30.42 -3.80
N GLU A 530 13.96 31.03 -4.98
CA GLU A 530 13.79 30.29 -6.23
C GLU A 530 14.93 29.29 -6.45
N GLU A 531 14.57 28.03 -6.68
CA GLU A 531 15.51 26.92 -6.83
C GLU A 531 14.86 25.75 -7.58
N ILE A 532 15.68 24.93 -8.22
CA ILE A 532 15.27 23.62 -8.75
C ILE A 532 15.94 22.55 -7.91
N LEU A 533 15.17 21.63 -7.37
CA LEU A 533 15.68 20.44 -6.70
C LEU A 533 15.52 19.23 -7.61
N TRP A 534 16.43 18.27 -7.49
CA TRP A 534 16.31 16.97 -8.14
C TRP A 534 16.28 15.87 -7.07
N ALA A 535 15.44 14.87 -7.29
CA ALA A 535 15.34 13.68 -6.46
C ALA A 535 15.27 12.43 -7.34
N ASP A 536 16.10 11.44 -7.05
CA ASP A 536 16.05 10.13 -7.69
C ASP A 536 15.08 9.24 -6.90
N ILE A 537 13.96 8.88 -7.53
CA ILE A 537 12.92 8.07 -6.92
C ILE A 537 13.25 6.60 -7.15
N ASP A 538 13.46 5.84 -6.08
CA ASP A 538 13.84 4.42 -6.11
C ASP A 538 12.68 3.52 -5.62
N LEU A 539 11.96 2.93 -6.58
CA LEU A 539 10.84 2.05 -6.29
C LEU A 539 11.29 0.71 -5.69
N GLU A 540 12.56 0.31 -5.82
CA GLU A 540 13.10 -0.88 -5.17
C GLU A 540 13.32 -0.62 -3.67
N HIS A 541 13.82 0.57 -3.33
CA HIS A 541 13.89 1.04 -1.94
C HIS A 541 12.49 1.05 -1.30
N LEU A 542 11.48 1.55 -2.02
CA LEU A 542 10.09 1.55 -1.57
C LEU A 542 9.57 0.14 -1.25
N GLU A 543 9.79 -0.84 -2.13
CA GLU A 543 9.36 -2.21 -1.85
C GLU A 543 10.16 -2.85 -0.71
N THR A 544 11.44 -2.49 -0.56
CA THR A 544 12.28 -2.91 0.57
C THR A 544 11.69 -2.42 1.89
N VAL A 545 11.38 -1.13 2.01
CA VAL A 545 10.73 -0.55 3.21
C VAL A 545 9.42 -1.26 3.54
N ARG A 546 8.59 -1.49 2.52
CA ARG A 546 7.30 -2.20 2.65
C ARG A 546 7.46 -3.66 3.09
N SER A 547 8.56 -4.32 2.72
CA SER A 547 8.86 -5.68 3.15
C SER A 547 9.36 -5.74 4.61
N GLN A 548 10.14 -4.74 5.04
CA GLN A 548 10.72 -4.68 6.39
C GLN A 548 9.68 -4.32 7.44
N ILE A 549 8.77 -3.38 7.14
CA ILE A 549 7.64 -3.01 8.00
C ILE A 549 6.35 -3.16 7.19
N PRO A 550 5.69 -4.33 7.18
CA PRO A 550 4.57 -4.61 6.28
C PRO A 550 3.23 -4.05 6.79
N LEU A 551 3.11 -2.72 6.94
CA LEU A 551 1.92 -2.05 7.45
C LEU A 551 0.64 -2.45 6.70
N ARG A 552 0.73 -2.61 5.38
CA ARG A 552 -0.39 -3.00 4.52
C ARG A 552 -0.98 -4.37 4.85
N LEU A 553 -0.17 -5.31 5.34
CA LEU A 553 -0.62 -6.66 5.72
C LEU A 553 -1.19 -6.69 7.14
N GLN A 554 -0.89 -5.68 7.95
CA GLN A 554 -1.24 -5.61 9.37
C GLN A 554 -2.46 -4.70 9.63
N LYS A 555 -3.03 -4.07 8.59
CA LYS A 555 -4.29 -3.34 8.70
C LYS A 555 -5.41 -4.26 9.18
N ARG A 556 -6.33 -3.71 9.97
CA ARG A 556 -7.49 -4.41 10.55
C ARG A 556 -8.79 -3.93 9.89
N PRO A 557 -9.09 -4.41 8.65
CA PRO A 557 -10.32 -4.04 7.94
C PRO A 557 -11.60 -4.50 8.65
N ASP A 558 -11.47 -5.37 9.64
CA ASP A 558 -12.57 -5.77 10.53
C ASP A 558 -12.90 -4.71 11.60
N LEU A 559 -12.02 -3.73 11.83
CA LEU A 559 -12.18 -2.67 12.83
C LEU A 559 -12.30 -1.27 12.22
N TYR A 560 -11.62 -1.02 11.11
CA TYR A 560 -11.62 0.27 10.42
C TYR A 560 -11.47 0.07 8.91
N ASP A 561 -12.10 0.95 8.13
CA ASP A 561 -12.06 0.92 6.66
C ASP A 561 -10.84 1.65 6.07
#